data_AF-A0A848EDA9-F1
#
_entry.id   AF-A0A848EDA9-F1
#
_cell.length_a   1.000
_cell.length_b   1.000
_cell.length_c   1.000
_cell.angle_alpha   90.00
_cell.angle_beta   90.00
_cell.angle_gamma   90.00
#
_symmetry.space_group_name_H-M   'P 1'
#
loop_
_entity.id
_entity.type
_entity.pdbx_description
1 polymer ?
#
loop_
_entity_poly.entity_id
_entity_poly.type
_entity_poly.pdbx_seq_one_letter_code
_entity_poly.pdbx_strand_id
1 'polypeptide(L)'
;MRLPRIVVDGEDSSRSRGLLVVSALHLAAEGLHGIAIAVMNADDPPMAAAVEVLQGETGLRIEPWPASVAPRNVLREARLFVSVAVDDTAHLPLGEAAALGVPVIAPVQFPAPHADADALALLRAAHDPKALAGRMLRALGRIAITA
;
A
#
# COMPACT_ATOMS: atom_id res chain seq x y z
N MET A 1 -10.84 20.74 6.36
CA MET A 1 -11.13 19.29 6.43
C MET A 1 -9.83 18.52 6.23
N ARG A 2 -9.55 17.48 7.02
CA ARG A 2 -8.39 16.60 6.77
C ARG A 2 -8.69 15.71 5.56
N LEU A 3 -7.72 15.56 4.65
CA LEU A 3 -7.85 14.68 3.49
C LEU A 3 -7.97 13.21 3.95
N PRO A 4 -8.74 12.37 3.25
CA PRO A 4 -8.69 10.93 3.47
C PRO A 4 -7.24 10.45 3.29
N ARG A 5 -6.77 9.55 4.15
CA ARG A 5 -5.41 9.02 4.12
C ARG A 5 -5.39 7.55 3.71
N ILE A 6 -4.51 7.18 2.79
CA ILE A 6 -4.10 5.78 2.61
C ILE A 6 -2.74 5.57 3.26
N VAL A 7 -2.53 4.38 3.83
CA VAL A 7 -1.25 3.97 4.39
C VAL A 7 -0.72 2.84 3.54
N VAL A 8 0.56 2.93 3.16
CA VAL A 8 1.24 1.87 2.43
C VAL A 8 2.46 1.39 3.20
N ASP A 9 2.76 0.11 3.10
CA ASP A 9 4.03 -0.47 3.55
C ASP A 9 5.12 -0.20 2.51
N GLY A 10 6.15 0.52 2.93
CA GLY A 10 7.34 0.83 2.11
C GLY A 10 8.48 -0.17 2.29
N GLU A 11 8.34 -1.23 3.09
CA GLU A 11 9.39 -2.25 3.20
C GLU A 11 9.59 -2.95 1.85
N ASP A 12 10.79 -2.87 1.28
CA ASP A 12 11.18 -3.62 0.08
C ASP A 12 12.32 -4.58 0.46
N SER A 13 11.96 -5.82 0.76
CA SER A 13 12.86 -6.80 1.39
C SER A 13 12.52 -8.23 0.98
N SER A 14 13.10 -9.24 1.62
CA SER A 14 12.63 -10.62 1.44
C SER A 14 11.19 -10.87 1.92
N ARG A 15 10.59 -9.94 2.68
CA ARG A 15 9.25 -10.10 3.27
C ARG A 15 8.16 -9.25 2.62
N SER A 16 8.54 -8.10 2.04
CA SER A 16 7.61 -7.16 1.40
C SER A 16 8.13 -6.62 0.07
N ARG A 17 7.24 -6.07 -0.75
CA ARG A 17 7.51 -5.47 -2.08
C ARG A 17 7.05 -4.01 -2.14
N GLY A 18 7.60 -3.16 -1.28
CA GLY A 18 7.27 -1.75 -1.21
C GLY A 18 7.40 -1.02 -2.56
N LEU A 19 8.41 -1.32 -3.38
CA LEU A 19 8.58 -0.66 -4.69
C LEU A 19 7.49 -1.05 -5.70
N LEU A 20 6.92 -2.25 -5.57
CA LEU A 20 5.74 -2.64 -6.34
C LEU A 20 4.52 -1.79 -5.93
N VAL A 21 4.36 -1.50 -4.64
CA VAL A 21 3.30 -0.62 -4.13
C VAL A 21 3.49 0.81 -4.65
N VAL A 22 4.71 1.34 -4.67
CA VAL A 22 5.02 2.65 -5.27
C VAL A 22 4.64 2.67 -6.76
N SER A 23 4.97 1.62 -7.50
CA SER A 23 4.57 1.47 -8.91
C SER A 23 3.05 1.47 -9.08
N ALA A 24 2.32 0.81 -8.18
CA ALA A 24 0.85 0.84 -8.17
C ALA A 24 0.29 2.23 -7.85
N LEU A 25 0.93 2.99 -6.94
CA LEU A 25 0.56 4.37 -6.63
C LEU A 25 0.73 5.28 -7.85
N HIS A 26 1.83 5.14 -8.59
CA HIS A 26 2.04 5.88 -9.85
C HIS A 26 0.90 5.61 -10.84
N LEU A 27 0.55 4.34 -11.05
CA LEU A 27 -0.53 3.94 -11.95
C LEU A 27 -1.92 4.37 -11.49
N ALA A 28 -2.13 4.60 -10.19
CA ALA A 28 -3.37 5.09 -9.62
C ALA A 28 -3.40 6.61 -9.42
N ALA A 29 -2.34 7.34 -9.81
CA ALA A 29 -2.11 8.72 -9.37
C ALA A 29 -3.28 9.67 -9.65
N GLU A 30 -3.84 9.67 -10.86
CA GLU A 30 -5.00 10.50 -11.21
C GLU A 30 -6.19 10.22 -10.29
N GLY A 31 -6.44 8.94 -10.00
CA GLY A 31 -7.49 8.49 -9.10
C GLY A 31 -7.20 8.78 -7.62
N LEU A 32 -5.98 9.15 -7.24
CA LEU A 32 -5.57 9.41 -5.85
C LEU A 32 -5.44 10.90 -5.53
N HIS A 33 -5.69 11.80 -6.49
CA HIS A 33 -5.70 13.24 -6.21
C HIS A 33 -6.70 13.60 -5.10
N GLY A 34 -6.29 14.47 -4.17
CA GLY A 34 -7.06 14.80 -2.98
C GLY A 34 -7.05 13.73 -1.87
N ILE A 35 -6.17 12.72 -1.96
CA ILE A 35 -5.89 11.74 -0.90
C ILE A 35 -4.46 11.98 -0.38
N ALA A 36 -4.28 11.97 0.94
CA ALA A 36 -2.95 11.95 1.53
C ALA A 36 -2.43 10.51 1.58
N ILE A 37 -1.16 10.29 1.27
CA ILE A 37 -0.52 8.97 1.28
C ILE A 37 0.52 8.99 2.39
N ALA A 38 0.45 8.03 3.31
CA ALA A 38 1.51 7.80 4.28
C ALA A 38 2.27 6.54 3.91
N VAL A 39 3.59 6.63 3.76
CA VAL A 39 4.47 5.48 3.45
C VAL A 39 5.18 5.11 4.74
N MET A 40 4.86 3.94 5.31
CA MET A 40 5.61 3.38 6.44
C MET A 40 6.94 2.80 5.98
N ASN A 41 7.90 2.63 6.89
CA ASN A 41 9.20 2.03 6.59
C ASN A 41 9.94 2.77 5.45
N ALA A 42 9.77 4.09 5.37
CA ALA A 42 10.29 4.93 4.29
C ALA A 42 11.74 5.41 4.49
N ASP A 43 12.41 4.91 5.52
CA ASP A 43 13.80 5.26 5.87
C ASP A 43 14.86 4.50 5.05
N ASP A 44 14.45 3.51 4.25
CA ASP A 44 15.30 2.86 3.27
C ASP A 44 15.63 3.82 2.09
N PRO A 45 16.92 4.03 1.73
CA PRO A 45 17.27 5.02 0.71
C PRO A 45 16.63 4.80 -0.68
N PRO A 46 16.57 3.58 -1.23
CA PRO A 46 15.77 3.29 -2.42
C PRO A 46 14.30 3.70 -2.31
N MET A 47 13.64 3.40 -1.18
CA MET A 47 12.24 3.80 -0.96
C MET A 47 12.08 5.32 -0.88
N ALA A 48 12.97 6.02 -0.16
CA ALA A 48 12.95 7.48 -0.07
C ALA A 48 13.08 8.14 -1.46
N ALA A 49 14.01 7.65 -2.29
CA ALA A 49 14.19 8.14 -3.66
C ALA A 49 12.96 7.87 -4.54
N ALA A 50 12.36 6.68 -4.42
CA ALA A 50 11.17 6.32 -5.17
C ALA A 50 9.95 7.19 -4.80
N VAL A 51 9.79 7.51 -3.51
CA VAL A 51 8.76 8.43 -3.02
C VAL A 51 8.98 9.84 -3.56
N GLU A 52 10.21 10.35 -3.52
CA GLU A 52 10.54 11.69 -4.06
C GLU A 52 10.18 11.81 -5.54
N VAL A 53 10.59 10.83 -6.36
CA VAL A 53 10.26 10.78 -7.79
C VAL A 53 8.74 10.72 -7.99
N LEU A 54 8.05 9.83 -7.26
CA LEU A 54 6.60 9.69 -7.36
C LEU A 54 5.90 11.02 -7.05
N GLN A 55 6.31 11.74 -6.00
CA GLN A 55 5.74 13.04 -5.67
C GLN A 55 5.99 14.07 -6.77
N GLY A 56 7.20 14.14 -7.30
CA GLY A 56 7.58 15.07 -8.37
C GLY A 56 6.80 14.85 -9.66
N GLU A 57 6.62 13.59 -10.07
CA GLU A 57 5.96 13.25 -11.34
C GLU A 57 4.43 13.38 -11.27
N THR A 58 3.82 13.04 -10.13
CA THR A 58 2.36 12.88 -10.04
C THR A 58 1.66 14.00 -9.26
N GLY A 59 2.42 14.80 -8.51
CA GLY A 59 1.89 15.80 -7.59
C GLY A 59 1.15 15.19 -6.38
N LEU A 60 1.27 13.89 -6.15
CA LEU A 60 0.65 13.24 -4.99
C LEU A 60 1.24 13.77 -3.67
N ARG A 61 0.38 13.93 -2.67
CA ARG A 61 0.80 14.29 -1.32
C ARG A 61 1.22 13.03 -0.57
N ILE A 62 2.53 12.80 -0.48
CA ILE A 62 3.11 11.65 0.21
C ILE A 62 3.86 12.13 1.45
N GLU A 63 3.61 11.46 2.57
CA GLU A 63 4.22 11.71 3.87
C GLU A 63 5.02 10.44 4.24
N PRO A 64 6.36 10.45 4.14
CA PRO A 64 7.18 9.32 4.55
C PRO A 64 7.25 9.22 6.08
N TRP A 65 7.14 7.99 6.60
CA TRP A 65 7.24 7.66 8.02
C TRP A 65 8.33 6.60 8.23
N PRO A 66 9.29 6.83 9.13
CA PRO A 66 10.37 5.88 9.37
C PRO A 66 9.86 4.64 10.14
N ALA A 67 10.58 3.52 10.03
CA ALA A 67 10.25 2.27 10.71
C ALA A 67 10.18 2.37 12.25
N SER A 68 10.83 3.38 12.84
CA SER A 68 10.80 3.64 14.29
C SER A 68 9.44 4.14 14.81
N VAL A 69 8.54 4.57 13.93
CA VAL A 69 7.20 5.01 14.32
C VAL A 69 6.26 3.83 14.44
N ALA A 70 5.60 3.70 15.59
CA ALA A 70 4.62 2.65 15.83
C ALA A 70 3.50 2.66 14.75
N PRO A 71 3.20 1.52 14.08
CA PRO A 71 2.22 1.43 13.00
C PRO A 71 0.85 2.03 13.36
N ARG A 72 0.39 1.81 14.60
CA ARG A 72 -0.86 2.34 15.13
C ARG A 72 -1.00 3.87 15.00
N ASN A 73 0.11 4.61 15.09
CA ASN A 73 0.08 6.07 14.95
C ASN A 73 -0.18 6.50 13.51
N VAL A 74 0.36 5.76 12.54
CA VAL A 74 0.19 6.03 11.11
C VAL A 74 -1.21 5.61 10.64
N LEU A 75 -1.69 4.46 11.14
CA LEU A 75 -2.97 3.84 10.78
C LEU A 75 -4.21 4.55 11.34
N ARG A 76 -4.11 5.36 12.40
CA ARG A 76 -5.26 5.93 13.13
C ARG A 76 -6.27 6.68 12.24
N GLU A 77 -5.80 7.29 11.17
CA GLU A 77 -6.63 8.10 10.24
C GLU A 77 -6.71 7.47 8.84
N ALA A 78 -6.26 6.23 8.71
CA ALA A 78 -6.23 5.52 7.45
C ALA A 78 -7.64 5.10 7.02
N ARG A 79 -7.91 5.22 5.72
CA ARG A 79 -9.09 4.66 5.04
C ARG A 79 -8.78 3.32 4.37
N LEU A 80 -7.50 3.02 4.21
CA LEU A 80 -6.99 1.80 3.58
C LEU A 80 -5.53 1.61 4.00
N PHE A 81 -5.17 0.37 4.32
CA PHE A 81 -3.78 -0.08 4.41
C PHE A 81 -3.44 -0.99 3.23
N VAL A 82 -2.29 -0.77 2.60
CA VAL A 82 -1.85 -1.55 1.44
C VAL A 82 -0.42 -2.05 1.65
N SER A 83 -0.19 -3.33 1.41
CA SER A 83 1.14 -3.93 1.35
C SER A 83 1.15 -5.05 0.30
N VAL A 84 2.33 -5.48 -0.12
CA VAL A 84 2.51 -6.73 -0.88
C VAL A 84 3.52 -7.57 -0.11
N ALA A 85 3.03 -8.66 0.47
CA ALA A 85 3.84 -9.63 1.18
C ALA A 85 4.46 -10.64 0.22
N VAL A 86 5.60 -11.21 0.61
CA VAL A 86 6.30 -12.23 -0.19
C VAL A 86 5.73 -13.62 0.11
N ASP A 87 5.94 -14.13 1.33
CA ASP A 87 5.56 -15.51 1.70
C ASP A 87 4.36 -15.57 2.66
N ASP A 88 4.27 -14.64 3.61
CA ASP A 88 3.18 -14.53 4.59
C ASP A 88 2.99 -13.08 5.04
N THR A 89 1.95 -12.83 5.84
CA THR A 89 1.59 -11.49 6.34
C THR A 89 1.88 -11.30 7.84
N ALA A 90 2.64 -12.19 8.48
CA ALA A 90 2.83 -12.19 9.93
C ALA A 90 3.63 -10.98 10.43
N HIS A 91 4.47 -10.39 9.58
CA HIS A 91 5.23 -9.17 9.88
C HIS A 91 4.42 -7.88 9.71
N LEU A 92 3.24 -7.94 9.07
CA LEU A 92 2.42 -6.77 8.80
C LEU A 92 1.57 -6.38 10.03
N PRO A 93 1.23 -5.09 10.20
CA PRO A 93 0.44 -4.59 11.33
C PRO A 93 -1.07 -4.86 11.16
N LEU A 94 -1.44 -6.11 10.80
CA LEU A 94 -2.82 -6.48 10.50
C LEU A 94 -3.71 -6.43 11.74
N GLY A 95 -3.16 -6.76 12.92
CA GLY A 95 -3.88 -6.66 14.19
C GLY A 95 -4.24 -5.22 14.52
N GLU A 96 -3.31 -4.28 14.31
CA GLU A 96 -3.55 -2.84 14.51
C GLU A 96 -4.56 -2.29 13.49
N ALA A 97 -4.43 -2.68 12.21
CA ALA A 97 -5.37 -2.27 11.18
C ALA A 97 -6.80 -2.75 11.51
N ALA A 98 -6.95 -4.02 11.91
CA ALA A 98 -8.23 -4.59 12.32
C ALA A 98 -8.81 -3.88 13.55
N ALA A 99 -7.99 -3.64 14.58
CA ALA A 99 -8.43 -2.94 15.80
C ALA A 99 -8.89 -1.49 15.55
N LEU A 100 -8.38 -0.86 14.48
CA LEU A 100 -8.77 0.48 14.04
C LEU A 100 -9.89 0.47 12.98
N GLY A 101 -10.35 -0.70 12.55
CA GLY A 101 -11.34 -0.84 11.48
C GLY A 101 -10.84 -0.37 10.12
N VAL A 102 -9.53 -0.42 9.88
CA VAL A 102 -8.90 -0.01 8.62
C VAL A 102 -8.97 -1.19 7.64
N PRO A 103 -9.62 -1.04 6.48
CA PRO A 103 -9.59 -2.04 5.42
C PRO A 103 -8.15 -2.32 4.96
N VAL A 104 -7.86 -3.58 4.63
CA VAL A 104 -6.53 -4.02 4.21
C VAL A 104 -6.57 -4.62 2.80
N ILE A 105 -5.57 -4.27 1.99
CA ILE A 105 -5.19 -5.00 0.78
C ILE A 105 -3.75 -5.47 0.98
N ALA A 106 -3.57 -6.75 1.27
CA ALA A 106 -2.26 -7.37 1.50
C ALA A 106 -2.13 -8.67 0.70
N PRO A 107 -2.03 -8.61 -0.65
CA PRO A 107 -1.67 -9.78 -1.46
C PRO A 107 -0.35 -10.41 -1.01
N VAL A 108 -0.27 -11.74 -1.12
CA VAL A 108 0.95 -12.54 -0.89
C VAL A 108 1.44 -13.07 -2.25
N GLN A 109 2.73 -12.88 -2.57
CA GLN A 109 3.30 -13.29 -3.87
C GLN A 109 3.40 -14.81 -4.01
N PHE A 110 3.86 -15.47 -2.96
CA PHE A 110 4.12 -16.91 -2.91
C PHE A 110 3.35 -17.52 -1.74
N PRO A 111 2.01 -17.51 -1.80
CA PRO A 111 1.21 -18.03 -0.71
C PRO A 111 1.44 -19.53 -0.53
N ALA A 112 1.22 -20.03 0.69
CA ALA A 112 1.36 -21.44 1.01
C ALA A 112 0.47 -22.32 0.10
N PRO A 113 0.83 -23.60 -0.15
CA PRO A 113 0.08 -24.49 -1.06
C PRO A 113 -1.41 -24.69 -0.73
N HIS A 114 -1.82 -24.36 0.49
CA HIS A 114 -3.19 -24.50 0.99
C HIS A 114 -3.85 -23.15 1.29
N ALA A 115 -3.40 -22.08 0.63
CA ALA A 115 -4.03 -20.77 0.75
C ALA A 115 -5.49 -20.80 0.31
N ASP A 116 -6.32 -20.04 1.01
CA ASP A 116 -7.76 -19.97 0.74
C ASP A 116 -8.08 -19.16 -0.53
N ALA A 117 -9.35 -19.20 -0.93
CA ALA A 117 -9.82 -18.52 -2.12
C ALA A 117 -9.63 -16.99 -2.06
N ASP A 118 -9.70 -16.40 -0.87
CA ASP A 118 -9.56 -14.96 -0.67
C ASP A 118 -8.11 -14.51 -0.90
N ALA A 119 -7.14 -15.27 -0.39
CA ALA A 119 -5.72 -15.08 -0.66
C ALA A 119 -5.43 -15.22 -2.16
N LEU A 120 -5.96 -16.27 -2.81
CA LEU A 120 -5.78 -16.51 -4.24
C LEU A 120 -6.45 -15.44 -5.12
N ALA A 121 -7.56 -14.83 -4.68
CA ALA A 121 -8.23 -13.75 -5.39
C ALA A 121 -7.38 -12.47 -5.50
N LEU A 122 -6.36 -12.33 -4.66
CA LEU A 122 -5.41 -11.22 -4.67
C LEU A 122 -4.10 -11.56 -5.39
N LEU A 123 -3.88 -12.80 -5.83
CA LEU A 123 -2.61 -13.25 -6.40
C LEU A 123 -2.14 -12.38 -7.57
N ARG A 124 -3.04 -11.98 -8.47
CA ARG A 124 -2.68 -11.07 -9.56
C ARG A 124 -2.16 -9.73 -9.03
N ALA A 125 -2.79 -9.15 -8.01
CA ALA A 125 -2.35 -7.90 -7.41
C ALA A 125 -1.00 -8.04 -6.65
N ALA A 126 -0.57 -9.26 -6.33
CA ALA A 126 0.75 -9.52 -5.76
C ALA A 126 1.89 -9.34 -6.78
N HIS A 127 1.61 -9.52 -8.07
CA HIS A 127 2.61 -9.56 -9.14
C HIS A 127 2.43 -8.46 -10.20
N ASP A 128 1.25 -7.84 -10.27
CA ASP A 128 0.88 -6.84 -11.27
C ASP A 128 0.51 -5.52 -10.58
N PRO A 129 1.36 -4.48 -10.66
CA PRO A 129 1.08 -3.18 -10.02
C PRO A 129 -0.17 -2.50 -10.60
N LYS A 130 -0.54 -2.78 -11.86
CA LYS A 130 -1.80 -2.26 -12.45
C LYS A 130 -3.01 -2.93 -11.80
N ALA A 131 -2.92 -4.22 -11.52
CA ALA A 131 -3.98 -4.94 -10.81
C ALA A 131 -4.11 -4.45 -9.35
N LEU A 132 -3.00 -4.19 -8.67
CA LEU A 132 -2.99 -3.61 -7.33
C LEU A 132 -3.60 -2.20 -7.33
N ALA A 133 -3.17 -1.33 -8.24
CA ALA A 133 -3.72 0.01 -8.43
C ALA A 133 -5.26 -0.02 -8.59
N GLY A 134 -5.76 -0.90 -9.45
CA GLY A 134 -7.20 -1.08 -9.66
C GLY A 134 -7.94 -1.57 -8.40
N ARG A 135 -7.32 -2.42 -7.57
CA ARG A 135 -7.90 -2.87 -6.29
C ARG A 135 -7.96 -1.71 -5.29
N MET A 136 -6.91 -0.90 -5.20
CA MET A 136 -6.85 0.27 -4.32
C MET A 136 -7.95 1.26 -4.65
N LEU A 137 -8.08 1.64 -5.93
CA LEU A 137 -9.12 2.58 -6.37
C LEU A 137 -10.54 2.05 -6.09
N ARG A 138 -10.80 0.77 -6.38
CA ARG A 138 -12.09 0.14 -6.05
C ARG A 138 -12.39 0.17 -4.55
N ALA A 139 -11.42 -0.14 -3.70
CA ALA A 139 -11.60 -0.11 -2.24
C ALA A 139 -11.88 1.31 -1.72
N LEU A 140 -11.38 2.33 -2.41
CA LEU A 140 -11.62 3.74 -2.10
C LEU A 140 -12.92 4.28 -2.73
N GLY A 141 -13.70 3.44 -3.42
CA GLY A 141 -14.90 3.87 -4.15
C GLY A 141 -14.60 4.80 -5.34
N ARG A 142 -13.39 4.69 -5.92
CA ARG A 142 -12.93 5.50 -7.05
C ARG A 142 -12.87 4.67 -8.32
N ILE A 143 -13.19 5.31 -9.45
CA ILE A 143 -13.14 4.70 -10.78
C ILE A 143 -11.70 4.75 -11.29
N ALA A 144 -11.16 3.62 -11.73
CA ALA A 144 -9.92 3.61 -12.49
C ALA A 144 -10.22 4.19 -13.87
N ILE A 145 -9.61 5.33 -14.22
CA ILE A 145 -9.65 5.84 -15.58
C ILE A 145 -8.74 4.92 -16.39
N THR A 146 -9.32 4.00 -17.14
CA THR A 146 -8.58 3.24 -18.15
C THR A 146 -8.23 4.19 -19.28
N ALA A 147 -6.97 4.62 -19.35
CA ALA A 147 -6.36 5.04 -20.59
C ALA A 147 -6.22 3.85 -21.55
#